data_AF-A0A2V8VSC2-F1
#
_entry.id   AF-A0A2V8VSC2-F1
#
_cell.length_a   1.000
_cell.length_b   1.000
_cell.length_c   1.000
_cell.angle_alpha   90.00
_cell.angle_beta   90.00
_cell.angle_gamma   90.00
#
_symmetry.space_group_name_H-M   'P 1'
#
loop_
_entity.id
_entity.type
_entity.pdbx_description
1 polymer ?
#
loop_
_entity_poly.entity_id
_entity_poly.type
_entity_poly.pdbx_seq_one_letter_code
_entity_poly.pdbx_strand_id
1 'polypeptide(L)'
;MRKVTLFVAIVLTAASLGFTRRESELEEFSLLPRILAFDTMYGVDGPFVGDTNPVRGIVGDEAPWVIARFARGSLTEDGHLRLRVRGLVFANDPRAPAGFVGKNDEPDFRGAVSCLTEDAQGNVSTANVITAGFPATMQGDSNIEATLVLPKPCVAPIVFVLAGSEDKWFAVTGIEDASTSHRHSGEDSRH
;
A
#
# COMPACT_ATOMS: atom_id res chain seq x y z
N MET A 1 -24.47 -82.46 11.40
CA MET A 1 -24.36 -81.76 12.69
C MET A 1 -23.01 -82.06 13.34
N ARG A 2 -22.05 -81.12 13.32
CA ARG A 2 -21.13 -80.81 14.44
C ARG A 2 -20.26 -79.61 14.03
N LYS A 3 -20.32 -78.55 14.85
CA LYS A 3 -19.54 -77.32 14.74
C LYS A 3 -18.09 -77.57 15.17
N VAL A 4 -17.13 -76.92 14.51
CA VAL A 4 -15.88 -76.47 15.15
C VAL A 4 -15.57 -75.08 14.62
N THR A 5 -15.47 -74.12 15.54
CA THR A 5 -15.00 -72.76 15.33
C THR A 5 -13.75 -72.62 16.19
N LEU A 6 -12.61 -72.18 15.64
CA LEU A 6 -11.72 -71.24 16.34
C LEU A 6 -10.66 -70.59 15.43
N PHE A 7 -10.39 -69.33 15.79
CA PHE A 7 -9.50 -68.28 15.30
C PHE A 7 -8.00 -68.63 15.20
N VAL A 8 -7.24 -67.88 14.39
CA VAL A 8 -6.10 -66.99 14.80
C VAL A 8 -5.54 -66.21 13.58
N ALA A 9 -5.19 -64.95 13.81
CA ALA A 9 -4.68 -63.91 12.87
C ALA A 9 -3.14 -63.92 12.72
N ILE A 10 -2.61 -63.24 11.67
CA ILE A 10 -1.24 -62.62 11.51
C ILE A 10 -1.25 -61.86 10.15
N VAL A 11 -1.26 -60.52 10.03
CA VAL A 11 -0.25 -59.45 10.29
C VAL A 11 0.51 -58.98 9.01
N LEU A 12 0.32 -57.68 8.71
CA LEU A 12 1.12 -56.65 8.00
C LEU A 12 1.86 -56.94 6.66
N THR A 13 1.59 -56.08 5.67
CA THR A 13 2.64 -55.33 4.91
C THR A 13 2.14 -53.94 4.48
N ALA A 14 2.96 -52.93 4.76
CA ALA A 14 2.80 -51.54 4.37
C ALA A 14 3.36 -51.29 2.96
N ALA A 15 2.70 -50.46 2.16
CA ALA A 15 3.28 -49.83 0.98
C ALA A 15 2.69 -48.43 0.81
N SER A 16 3.20 -47.49 1.60
CA SER A 16 2.96 -46.06 1.48
C SER A 16 3.97 -45.44 0.52
N LEU A 17 3.60 -45.19 -0.73
CA LEU A 17 4.34 -44.31 -1.65
C LEU A 17 3.36 -43.64 -2.63
N GLY A 18 3.25 -42.32 -2.53
CA GLY A 18 2.42 -41.53 -3.46
C GLY A 18 2.28 -40.06 -3.08
N PHE A 19 3.40 -39.41 -2.76
CA PHE A 19 3.66 -37.96 -2.79
C PHE A 19 2.46 -37.00 -2.81
N THR A 20 2.16 -36.40 -1.66
CA THR A 20 1.49 -35.11 -1.53
C THR A 20 2.40 -34.02 -2.11
N ARG A 21 2.34 -33.77 -3.42
CA ARG A 21 3.05 -32.65 -4.07
C ARG A 21 2.03 -31.62 -4.54
N ARG A 22 1.36 -30.96 -3.59
CA ARG A 22 0.49 -29.80 -3.87
C ARG A 22 0.46 -28.75 -2.76
N GLU A 23 1.49 -28.72 -1.91
CA GLU A 23 1.63 -27.71 -0.84
C GLU A 23 2.82 -26.76 -1.06
N SER A 24 3.74 -27.07 -1.99
CA SER A 24 4.96 -26.27 -2.17
C SER A 24 4.78 -24.94 -2.91
N GLU A 25 3.69 -24.76 -3.67
CA GLU A 25 3.46 -23.51 -4.42
C GLU A 25 2.95 -22.36 -3.53
N LEU A 26 2.47 -22.66 -2.31
CA LEU A 26 1.91 -21.65 -1.41
C LEU A 26 2.93 -21.06 -0.41
N GLU A 27 4.13 -21.65 -0.30
CA GLU A 27 5.22 -21.12 0.54
C GLU A 27 6.18 -20.20 -0.24
N GLU A 28 6.22 -20.28 -1.58
CA GLU A 28 7.16 -19.50 -2.41
C GLU A 28 6.78 -18.01 -2.49
N PHE A 29 5.48 -17.69 -2.41
CA PHE A 29 4.97 -16.30 -2.41
C PHE A 29 5.30 -15.50 -1.13
N SER A 30 5.81 -16.15 -0.08
CA SER A 30 6.21 -15.52 1.18
C SER A 30 7.73 -15.31 1.32
N LEU A 31 8.54 -15.70 0.33
CA LEU A 31 10.02 -15.67 0.42
C LEU A 31 10.69 -14.56 -0.36
N LEU A 32 9.96 -13.82 -1.20
CA LEU A 32 10.58 -12.78 -2.01
C LEU A 32 11.11 -11.63 -1.13
N PRO A 33 12.38 -11.23 -1.31
CA PRO A 33 12.97 -10.08 -0.65
C PRO A 33 12.09 -8.84 -0.77
N ARG A 34 11.93 -8.17 0.38
CA ARG A 34 11.24 -6.90 0.45
C ARG A 34 12.22 -5.78 0.11
N ILE A 35 11.86 -4.91 -0.84
CA ILE A 35 12.62 -3.69 -1.10
C ILE A 35 12.38 -2.67 0.03
N LEU A 36 11.12 -2.49 0.43
CA LEU A 36 10.73 -1.56 1.50
C LEU A 36 9.48 -2.01 2.26
N ALA A 37 9.39 -1.61 3.54
CA ALA A 37 8.17 -1.62 4.33
C ALA A 37 8.07 -0.35 5.17
N PHE A 38 6.84 0.06 5.45
CA PHE A 38 6.54 1.27 6.20
C PHE A 38 5.23 1.09 6.98
N ASP A 39 5.14 1.77 8.12
CA ASP A 39 3.95 1.82 8.98
C ASP A 39 3.33 3.21 9.06
N THR A 40 3.82 4.13 8.22
CA THR A 40 3.39 5.52 8.19
C THR A 40 3.58 6.13 6.80
N MET A 41 2.77 7.15 6.52
CA MET A 41 2.84 7.99 5.33
C MET A 41 2.55 9.43 5.76
N TYR A 42 3.03 10.38 4.96
CA TYR A 42 2.75 11.81 5.07
C TYR A 42 1.61 12.15 4.11
N GLY A 43 0.54 12.76 4.61
CA GLY A 43 -0.52 13.33 3.77
C GLY A 43 -0.06 14.65 3.15
N VAL A 44 -0.53 14.98 1.95
CA VAL A 44 -0.12 16.24 1.30
C VAL A 44 -0.51 17.43 2.17
N ASP A 45 0.47 18.25 2.53
CA ASP A 45 0.26 19.43 3.37
C ASP A 45 1.40 20.44 3.18
N GLY A 46 1.15 21.68 3.62
CA GLY A 46 2.14 22.75 3.66
C GLY A 46 2.66 23.09 2.25
N PRO A 47 3.98 23.25 2.07
CA PRO A 47 4.58 23.57 0.78
C PRO A 47 4.39 22.51 -0.31
N PHE A 48 3.94 21.30 0.04
CA PHE A 48 3.72 20.22 -0.90
C PHE A 48 2.34 20.26 -1.58
N VAL A 49 1.43 21.12 -1.12
CA VAL A 49 0.12 21.33 -1.76
C VAL A 49 0.31 21.97 -3.14
N GLY A 50 -0.37 21.40 -4.15
CA GLY A 50 -0.26 21.83 -5.53
C GLY A 50 1.08 21.48 -6.20
N ASP A 51 1.40 22.20 -7.27
CA ASP A 51 2.45 21.86 -8.23
C ASP A 51 3.84 22.44 -7.93
N THR A 52 3.97 23.26 -6.89
CA THR A 52 5.20 24.01 -6.63
C THR A 52 6.35 23.12 -6.19
N ASN A 53 6.08 22.08 -5.38
CA ASN A 53 7.10 21.19 -4.83
C ASN A 53 6.73 19.71 -5.11
N PRO A 54 6.79 19.25 -6.36
CA PRO A 54 6.43 17.88 -6.70
C PRO A 54 7.45 16.90 -6.14
N VAL A 55 6.99 15.76 -5.63
CA VAL A 55 7.86 14.68 -5.18
C VAL A 55 8.08 13.74 -6.36
N ARG A 56 9.32 13.64 -6.85
CA ARG A 56 9.66 12.81 -8.02
C ARG A 56 8.79 13.11 -9.25
N GLY A 57 8.44 14.39 -9.44
CA GLY A 57 7.59 14.84 -10.53
C GLY A 57 6.10 14.54 -10.36
N ILE A 58 5.68 13.90 -9.26
CA ILE A 58 4.26 13.73 -8.92
C ILE A 58 3.81 14.93 -8.08
N VAL A 59 2.82 15.64 -8.57
CA VAL A 59 2.26 16.87 -7.99
C VAL A 59 1.35 16.52 -6.81
N GLY A 60 1.37 17.34 -5.75
CA GLY A 60 0.44 17.17 -4.63
C GLY A 60 -0.95 17.67 -4.99
N ASP A 61 -1.97 17.15 -4.32
CA ASP A 61 -3.33 17.68 -4.46
C ASP A 61 -3.43 19.16 -4.07
N GLU A 62 -4.44 19.87 -4.59
CA GLU A 62 -4.66 21.30 -4.31
C GLU A 62 -5.22 21.57 -2.91
N ALA A 63 -5.72 20.57 -2.21
CA ALA A 63 -6.13 20.67 -0.82
C ALA A 63 -5.27 19.76 0.08
N PRO A 64 -5.09 20.10 1.37
CA PRO A 64 -4.35 19.24 2.28
C PRO A 64 -5.12 17.97 2.64
N TRP A 65 -4.39 16.86 2.75
CA TRP A 65 -4.90 15.56 3.17
C TRP A 65 -4.17 15.09 4.43
N VAL A 66 -4.88 14.34 5.27
CA VAL A 66 -4.33 13.74 6.48
C VAL A 66 -4.68 12.26 6.54
N ILE A 67 -3.86 11.51 7.26
CA ILE A 67 -4.11 10.11 7.58
C ILE A 67 -4.65 10.03 9.00
N ALA A 68 -5.97 10.11 9.13
CA ALA A 68 -6.66 10.19 10.41
C ALA A 68 -6.53 8.91 11.28
N ARG A 69 -6.12 7.77 10.70
CA ARG A 69 -5.93 6.52 11.44
C ARG A 69 -4.55 5.91 11.21
N PHE A 70 -4.34 5.27 10.07
CA PHE A 70 -3.04 4.67 9.75
C PHE A 70 -2.88 4.41 8.25
N ALA A 71 -1.64 4.35 7.80
CA ALA A 71 -1.28 3.82 6.50
C ALA A 71 -0.02 2.98 6.62
N ARG A 72 -0.02 1.80 6.00
CA ARG A 72 1.12 0.89 6.02
C ARG A 72 1.21 0.09 4.74
N GLY A 73 2.40 -0.36 4.40
CA GLY A 73 2.60 -1.11 3.17
C GLY A 73 3.96 -1.76 3.03
N SER A 74 4.09 -2.48 1.93
CA SER A 74 5.31 -3.19 1.53
C SER A 74 5.43 -3.27 0.02
N LEU A 75 6.66 -3.24 -0.48
CA LEU A 75 7.01 -3.53 -1.87
C LEU A 75 8.08 -4.62 -1.88
N THR A 76 7.86 -5.67 -2.67
CA THR A 76 8.83 -6.76 -2.91
C THR A 76 9.60 -6.54 -4.20
N GLU A 77 10.69 -7.30 -4.38
CA GLU A 77 11.59 -7.16 -5.54
C GLU A 77 10.96 -7.48 -6.90
N ASP A 78 9.91 -8.31 -6.92
CA ASP A 78 9.10 -8.62 -8.10
C ASP A 78 7.99 -7.57 -8.35
N GLY A 79 7.91 -6.54 -7.51
CA GLY A 79 6.98 -5.43 -7.66
C GLY A 79 5.62 -5.63 -7.02
N HIS A 80 5.44 -6.63 -6.15
CA HIS A 80 4.19 -6.80 -5.42
C HIS A 80 4.02 -5.69 -4.37
N LEU A 81 3.18 -4.72 -4.69
CA LEU A 81 2.77 -3.61 -3.82
C LEU A 81 1.56 -4.03 -3.00
N ARG A 82 1.67 -3.93 -1.67
CA ARG A 82 0.53 -3.97 -0.74
C ARG A 82 0.49 -2.68 0.05
N LEU A 83 -0.66 -2.03 0.05
CA LEU A 83 -0.88 -0.78 0.75
C LEU A 83 -2.28 -0.79 1.38
N ARG A 84 -2.31 -0.52 2.68
CA ARG A 84 -3.54 -0.41 3.46
C ARG A 84 -3.60 0.98 4.06
N VAL A 85 -4.58 1.75 3.61
CA VAL A 85 -4.79 3.13 4.03
C VAL A 85 -6.11 3.22 4.77
N ARG A 86 -6.09 3.85 5.95
CA ARG A 86 -7.28 4.09 6.75
C ARG A 86 -7.34 5.55 7.16
N GLY A 87 -8.45 6.20 6.83
CA GLY A 87 -8.65 7.60 7.19
C GLY A 87 -7.88 8.59 6.33
N LEU A 88 -7.59 8.30 5.06
CA LEU A 88 -7.02 9.30 4.15
C LEU A 88 -8.13 10.23 3.66
N VAL A 89 -8.18 11.43 4.24
CA VAL A 89 -9.28 12.39 4.10
C VAL A 89 -8.75 13.81 4.05
N PHE A 90 -9.55 14.77 3.58
CA PHE A 90 -9.16 16.18 3.65
C PHE A 90 -8.91 16.61 5.10
N ALA A 91 -7.83 17.36 5.29
CA ALA A 91 -7.54 18.00 6.56
C ALA A 91 -8.56 19.11 6.86
N ASN A 92 -8.54 19.62 8.10
CA ASN A 92 -9.32 20.79 8.47
C ASN A 92 -8.62 22.07 7.98
N ASP A 93 -8.79 22.37 6.70
CA ASP A 93 -8.19 23.52 6.02
C ASP A 93 -9.24 24.18 5.10
N PRO A 94 -9.28 25.52 4.97
CA PRO A 94 -10.22 26.22 4.08
C PRO A 94 -10.13 25.82 2.59
N ARG A 95 -9.03 25.21 2.16
CA ARG A 95 -8.85 24.67 0.81
C ARG A 95 -9.63 23.37 0.59
N ALA A 96 -10.02 22.67 1.66
CA ALA A 96 -10.86 21.48 1.55
C ALA A 96 -12.21 21.83 0.92
N PRO A 97 -12.76 20.98 0.02
CA PRO A 97 -14.07 21.21 -0.54
C PRO A 97 -15.16 21.34 0.52
N ALA A 98 -16.16 22.19 0.26
CA ALA A 98 -17.22 22.48 1.23
C ALA A 98 -17.96 21.19 1.65
N GLY A 99 -17.96 20.90 2.96
CA GLY A 99 -18.60 19.72 3.53
C GLY A 99 -17.76 18.43 3.49
N PHE A 100 -16.50 18.51 3.05
CA PHE A 100 -15.58 17.38 2.91
C PHE A 100 -14.41 17.34 3.91
N VAL A 101 -14.28 18.31 4.81
CA VAL A 101 -13.34 18.19 5.94
C VAL A 101 -13.58 16.86 6.69
N GLY A 102 -12.52 16.07 6.85
CA GLY A 102 -12.58 14.75 7.47
C GLY A 102 -13.25 13.67 6.62
N LYS A 103 -13.46 13.90 5.33
CA LYS A 103 -14.00 12.94 4.36
C LYS A 103 -13.10 12.81 3.13
N ASN A 104 -13.31 11.72 2.43
CA ASN A 104 -12.78 11.47 1.10
C ASN A 104 -13.92 11.63 0.07
N ASP A 105 -13.65 12.30 -1.04
CA ASP A 105 -14.56 12.48 -2.18
C ASP A 105 -14.21 11.60 -3.39
N GLU A 106 -13.02 10.98 -3.40
CA GLU A 106 -12.61 10.09 -4.47
C GLU A 106 -13.20 8.69 -4.30
N PRO A 107 -13.87 8.13 -5.33
CA PRO A 107 -14.43 6.77 -5.26
C PRO A 107 -13.35 5.69 -5.30
N ASP A 108 -12.17 6.02 -5.83
CA ASP A 108 -11.04 5.11 -5.99
C ASP A 108 -9.73 5.82 -5.62
N PHE A 109 -8.77 5.08 -5.08
CA PHE A 109 -7.39 5.50 -4.94
C PHE A 109 -6.49 4.66 -5.85
N ARG A 110 -5.36 5.23 -6.29
CA ARG A 110 -4.32 4.50 -7.00
C ARG A 110 -3.07 4.42 -6.14
N GLY A 111 -2.31 3.33 -6.26
CA GLY A 111 -0.94 3.26 -5.75
C GLY A 111 0.04 3.72 -6.81
N ALA A 112 1.15 4.31 -6.39
CA ALA A 112 2.29 4.52 -7.29
C ALA A 112 3.60 4.19 -6.60
N VAL A 113 4.55 3.68 -7.37
CA VAL A 113 5.95 3.50 -6.97
C VAL A 113 6.81 4.36 -7.88
N SER A 114 7.55 5.30 -7.28
CA SER A 114 8.56 6.08 -7.98
C SER A 114 9.95 5.54 -7.67
N CYS A 115 10.74 5.25 -8.69
CA CYS A 115 12.14 4.86 -8.56
C CYS A 115 13.04 5.84 -9.31
N LEU A 116 14.30 5.94 -8.86
CA LEU A 116 15.39 6.32 -9.77
C LEU A 116 15.84 5.09 -10.55
N THR A 117 16.06 5.27 -11.86
CA THR A 117 16.56 4.25 -12.76
C THR A 117 17.57 4.85 -13.73
N GLU A 118 18.25 3.99 -14.50
CA GLU A 118 19.08 4.39 -15.63
C GLU A 118 18.22 4.41 -16.91
N ASP A 119 18.33 5.46 -17.71
CA ASP A 119 17.76 5.51 -19.06
C ASP A 119 18.63 4.75 -20.07
N ALA A 120 18.18 4.66 -21.33
CA ALA A 120 18.91 3.94 -22.38
C ALA A 120 20.27 4.58 -22.73
N GLN A 121 20.53 5.80 -22.28
CA GLN A 121 21.77 6.54 -22.46
C GLN A 121 22.68 6.46 -21.23
N GLY A 122 22.25 5.77 -20.17
CA GLY A 122 22.98 5.62 -18.92
C GLY A 122 22.85 6.81 -17.96
N ASN A 123 21.91 7.73 -18.18
CA ASN A 123 21.64 8.82 -17.24
C ASN A 123 20.63 8.39 -16.18
N VAL A 124 20.71 9.03 -15.01
CA VAL A 124 19.70 8.86 -13.96
C VAL A 124 18.39 9.55 -14.38
N SER A 125 17.30 8.79 -14.36
CA SER A 125 15.95 9.27 -14.64
C SER A 125 14.97 8.82 -13.55
N THR A 126 13.81 9.47 -13.48
CA THR A 126 12.72 9.07 -12.59
C THR A 126 11.72 8.23 -13.37
N ALA A 127 11.32 7.09 -12.82
CA ALA A 127 10.31 6.22 -13.37
C ALA A 127 9.18 6.02 -12.35
N ASN A 128 7.98 6.46 -12.71
CA ASN A 128 6.77 6.35 -11.91
C ASN A 128 5.89 5.24 -12.50
N VAL A 129 5.60 4.22 -11.69
CA VAL A 129 4.71 3.11 -12.07
C VAL A 129 3.44 3.20 -11.23
N ILE A 130 2.29 3.34 -11.89
CA ILE A 130 0.99 3.60 -11.24
C ILE A 130 0.10 2.36 -11.41
N THR A 131 -0.64 2.00 -10.38
CA THR A 131 -1.62 0.90 -10.42
C THR A 131 -2.92 1.34 -11.11
N ALA A 132 -3.82 0.39 -11.38
CA ALA A 132 -5.23 0.71 -11.56
C ALA A 132 -5.86 1.29 -10.28
N GLY A 133 -7.07 1.85 -10.38
CA GLY A 133 -7.85 2.33 -9.24
C GLY A 133 -8.37 1.20 -8.36
N PHE A 134 -8.40 1.44 -7.05
CA PHE A 134 -8.95 0.57 -6.02
C PHE A 134 -10.01 1.31 -5.23
N PRO A 135 -11.15 0.67 -4.89
CA PRO A 135 -12.23 1.33 -4.16
C PRO A 135 -11.75 2.02 -2.89
N ALA A 136 -12.24 3.24 -2.70
CA ALA A 136 -12.05 4.04 -1.50
C ALA A 136 -13.40 4.40 -0.88
N THR A 137 -13.49 4.37 0.45
CA THR A 137 -14.70 4.80 1.16
C THR A 137 -14.68 6.30 1.39
N MET A 138 -15.84 6.89 1.71
CA MET A 138 -15.93 8.29 2.18
C MET A 138 -15.14 8.53 3.48
N GLN A 139 -14.79 7.47 4.23
CA GLN A 139 -13.92 7.55 5.40
C GLN A 139 -12.43 7.43 5.06
N GLY A 140 -12.06 7.44 3.78
CA GLY A 140 -10.67 7.38 3.33
C GLY A 140 -10.03 6.01 3.48
N ASP A 141 -10.81 4.93 3.41
CA ASP A 141 -10.30 3.56 3.56
C ASP A 141 -10.13 2.90 2.19
N SER A 142 -8.94 2.38 1.92
CA SER A 142 -8.67 1.57 0.73
C SER A 142 -7.65 0.46 1.01
N ASN A 143 -7.73 -0.62 0.24
CA ASN A 143 -6.70 -1.65 0.15
C ASN A 143 -6.24 -1.72 -1.30
N ILE A 144 -4.96 -1.40 -1.53
CA ILE A 144 -4.33 -1.41 -2.84
C ILE A 144 -3.37 -2.59 -2.85
N GLU A 145 -3.60 -3.53 -3.76
CA GLU A 145 -2.77 -4.73 -3.93
C GLU A 145 -2.60 -5.02 -5.41
N ALA A 146 -1.36 -4.88 -5.90
CA ALA A 146 -1.03 -5.02 -7.31
C ALA A 146 0.42 -5.46 -7.49
N THR A 147 0.68 -6.21 -8.56
CA THR A 147 2.05 -6.47 -9.04
C THR A 147 2.41 -5.45 -10.11
N LEU A 148 3.44 -4.66 -9.84
CA LEU A 148 3.95 -3.62 -10.72
C LEU A 148 5.19 -4.12 -11.49
N VAL A 149 5.30 -3.74 -12.76
CA VAL A 149 6.55 -3.92 -13.51
C VAL A 149 7.49 -2.78 -13.13
N LEU A 150 8.34 -3.02 -12.12
CA LEU A 150 9.31 -2.02 -11.68
C LEU A 150 10.45 -1.83 -12.69
N PRO A 151 10.98 -0.60 -12.82
CA PRO A 151 12.21 -0.38 -13.58
C PRO A 151 13.38 -1.15 -12.94
N LYS A 152 14.37 -1.50 -13.75
CA LYS A 152 15.57 -2.20 -13.30
C LYS A 152 16.81 -1.41 -13.75
N PRO A 153 17.53 -0.76 -12.83
CA PRO A 153 17.36 -0.78 -11.37
C PRO A 153 16.17 0.07 -10.87
N CYS A 154 15.62 -0.26 -9.69
CA CYS A 154 14.71 0.61 -8.94
C CYS A 154 15.42 1.09 -7.67
N VAL A 155 16.04 2.27 -7.74
CA VAL A 155 16.81 2.88 -6.65
C VAL A 155 15.94 3.87 -5.88
N ALA A 156 16.05 3.86 -4.55
CA ALA A 156 15.33 4.77 -3.64
C ALA A 156 13.81 4.84 -3.92
N PRO A 157 13.11 3.69 -3.84
CA PRO A 157 11.67 3.65 -4.10
C PRO A 157 10.87 4.49 -3.11
N ILE A 158 9.89 5.22 -3.63
CA ILE A 158 8.92 6.02 -2.87
C ILE A 158 7.53 5.52 -3.24
N VAL A 159 6.68 5.27 -2.24
CA VAL A 159 5.31 4.78 -2.46
C VAL A 159 4.30 5.89 -2.19
N PHE A 160 3.34 6.04 -3.08
CA PHE A 160 2.27 7.04 -3.01
C PHE A 160 0.88 6.40 -2.97
N VAL A 161 -0.06 7.14 -2.39
CA VAL A 161 -1.49 7.05 -2.68
C VAL A 161 -1.85 8.26 -3.54
N LEU A 162 -2.43 8.02 -4.71
CA LEU A 162 -2.88 9.02 -5.65
C LEU A 162 -4.41 9.07 -5.70
N ALA A 163 -4.93 10.19 -6.21
CA ALA A 163 -6.32 10.30 -6.64
C ALA A 163 -6.66 9.22 -7.69
N GLY A 164 -7.92 8.76 -7.70
CA GLY A 164 -8.42 7.86 -8.74
C GLY A 164 -8.56 8.58 -10.08
N SER A 165 -8.95 9.85 -10.03
CA SER A 165 -9.25 10.71 -11.18
C SER A 165 -8.04 11.35 -11.86
N GLU A 166 -6.94 11.60 -11.11
CA GLU A 166 -5.82 12.45 -11.57
C GLU A 166 -4.47 12.01 -11.00
N ASP A 167 -3.36 12.34 -11.68
CA ASP A 167 -1.99 11.99 -11.26
C ASP A 167 -1.44 12.92 -10.17
N LYS A 168 -2.25 13.12 -9.11
CA LYS A 168 -1.91 13.90 -7.92
C LYS A 168 -1.86 13.00 -6.71
N TRP A 169 -0.89 13.25 -5.82
CA TRP A 169 -0.75 12.44 -4.61
C TRP A 169 -1.47 13.04 -3.41
N PHE A 170 -2.11 12.16 -2.66
CA PHE A 170 -2.77 12.46 -1.39
C PHE A 170 -1.90 12.07 -0.20
N ALA A 171 -1.15 10.98 -0.33
CA ALA A 171 -0.18 10.56 0.67
C ALA A 171 1.07 9.95 0.03
N VAL A 172 2.19 10.04 0.73
CA VAL A 172 3.49 9.48 0.31
C VAL A 172 4.22 8.86 1.51
N THR A 173 5.06 7.85 1.32
CA THR A 173 5.93 7.33 2.38
C THR A 173 6.73 8.46 3.02
N GLY A 174 6.58 8.64 4.34
CA GLY A 174 7.10 9.77 5.08
C GLY A 174 6.49 9.84 6.48
N ILE A 175 6.88 10.85 7.25
CA ILE A 175 6.32 11.13 8.58
C ILE A 175 5.92 12.60 8.68
N GLU A 176 4.85 12.86 9.40
CA GLU A 176 4.51 14.22 9.85
C GLU A 176 4.98 14.41 11.29
N ASP A 177 5.43 15.62 11.64
CA ASP A 177 5.77 15.94 13.03
C ASP A 177 4.53 15.78 13.93
N ALA A 178 4.64 14.96 14.97
CA ALA A 178 3.55 14.72 15.92
C ALA A 178 3.05 16.00 16.64
N SER A 179 3.87 17.07 16.65
CA SER A 179 3.55 18.33 17.33
C SER A 179 2.59 19.25 16.55
N THR A 180 2.45 19.04 15.24
CA THR A 180 1.56 19.83 14.37
C THR A 180 0.11 19.39 14.51
N SER A 181 -0.11 18.08 14.70
CA SER A 181 -1.42 17.48 15.01
C SER A 181 -2.10 18.11 16.23
N HIS A 182 -1.34 18.42 17.29
CA HIS A 182 -1.89 19.00 18.53
C HIS A 182 -2.18 20.50 18.47
N ARG A 183 -1.50 21.28 17.61
CA ARG A 183 -1.78 22.71 17.49
C ARG A 183 -3.14 22.96 16.83
N HIS A 184 -3.53 22.11 15.90
CA HIS A 184 -4.81 22.24 15.22
C HIS A 184 -6.01 21.93 16.13
N SER A 185 -5.83 21.13 17.19
CA SER A 185 -6.87 20.87 18.20
C SER A 185 -6.89 21.89 19.34
N GLY A 186 -5.87 22.74 19.47
CA GLY A 186 -5.71 23.67 20.60
C GLY A 186 -6.27 25.07 20.38
N GLU A 187 -6.41 25.51 19.12
CA GLU A 187 -6.90 26.86 18.78
C GLU A 187 -8.44 26.98 18.94
N ASP A 188 -9.17 25.86 18.89
CA ASP A 188 -10.66 25.81 18.91
C ASP A 188 -11.27 25.89 20.33
N SER A 189 -10.45 26.15 21.36
CA SER A 189 -10.89 26.26 22.76
C SER A 189 -10.74 27.66 23.35
N ARG A 190 -10.47 28.65 22.50
CA ARG A 190 -10.44 30.07 22.90
C ARG A 190 -11.21 30.91 21.90
N HIS A 191 -12.54 30.91 21.93
CA HIS A 191 -13.40 32.05 21.58
C HIS A 191 -14.78 31.84 22.21
#